data_AF-A0A533RME6-F1
#
_entry.id   AF-A0A533RME6-F1
#
_cell.length_a   1.000
_cell.length_b   1.000
_cell.length_c   1.000
_cell.angle_alpha   90.00
_cell.angle_beta   90.00
_cell.angle_gamma   90.00
#
_symmetry.space_group_name_H-M   'P 1'
#
loop_
_entity.id
_entity.type
_entity.pdbx_description
1 polymer ?
#
loop_
_entity_poly.entity_id
_entity_poly.type
_entity_poly.pdbx_seq_one_letter_code
_entity_poly.pdbx_strand_id
1 'polypeptide(L)' 'MRYPQAEIGVFGGSGFYSLLEDAREFKVDTPYGPPSSPIMHGEIDGRTVAFL' A
#
# COMPACT_ATOMS: atom_id res chain seq x y z
N MET A 1 0.67 9.24 14.25
CA MET A 1 0.29 9.46 12.84
C MET A 1 -0.85 8.51 12.51
N ARG A 2 -1.81 8.92 11.67
CA ARG A 2 -2.91 8.07 11.22
C ARG A 2 -2.67 7.75 9.76
N TYR A 3 -2.52 6.47 9.44
CA TYR A 3 -2.38 5.98 8.07
C TYR A 3 -3.75 5.96 7.37
N PRO A 4 -3.80 6.06 6.03
CA PRO A 4 -5.05 5.85 5.29
C PRO A 4 -5.53 4.42 5.51
N GLN A 5 -6.86 4.24 5.55
CA GLN A 5 -7.42 2.89 5.51
C GLN A 5 -7.40 2.36 4.07
N ALA A 6 -7.24 1.06 3.94
CA ALA A 6 -7.48 0.32 2.71
C ALA A 6 -8.46 -0.80 3.00
N GLU A 7 -9.33 -1.09 2.05
CA GLU A 7 -10.27 -2.19 2.11
C GLU A 7 -9.59 -3.53 1.80
N ILE A 8 -8.59 -3.51 0.92
CA ILE A 8 -7.86 -4.70 0.47
C ILE A 8 -6.37 -4.52 0.72
N GLY A 9 -5.72 -5.54 1.27
CA GLY A 9 -4.26 -5.65 1.34
C GLY A 9 -3.75 -6.67 0.32
N VAL A 10 -2.78 -6.28 -0.51
CA VAL A 10 -2.11 -7.15 -1.48
C VAL A 10 -0.64 -7.25 -1.11
N PHE A 11 -0.12 -8.48 -1.04
CA PHE A 11 1.29 -8.76 -0.80
C PHE A 11 1.86 -9.43 -2.05
N GLY A 12 2.80 -8.79 -2.74
CA GLY A 12 3.19 -9.24 -4.08
C GLY A 12 4.60 -8.86 -4.53
N GLY A 13 5.00 -9.40 -5.68
CA GLY A 13 6.30 -9.09 -6.30
C GLY A 13 6.34 -7.72 -7.00
N SER A 14 7.53 -7.30 -7.42
CA SER A 14 7.77 -5.99 -8.05
C SER A 14 6.94 -5.76 -9.32
N GLY A 15 6.31 -4.57 -9.44
CA GLY A 15 5.65 -4.08 -10.68
C GLY A 15 4.13 -3.91 -10.60
N PHE A 16 3.46 -4.51 -9.62
CA PHE A 16 1.99 -4.51 -9.50
C PHE A 16 1.38 -3.19 -9.01
N TYR A 17 2.17 -2.30 -8.40
CA TYR A 17 1.72 -0.96 -7.99
C TYR A 17 1.36 -0.06 -9.19
N SER A 18 1.78 -0.40 -10.41
CA SER A 18 1.36 0.29 -11.64
C SER A 18 -0.13 0.15 -11.95
N LEU A 19 -0.82 -0.79 -11.29
CA LEU A 19 -2.27 -1.00 -11.42
C LEU A 19 -3.09 -0.05 -10.54
N LEU A 20 -2.45 0.66 -9.62
CA LEU A 20 -3.12 1.57 -8.69
C LEU A 20 -3.35 2.93 -9.34
N GLU A 21 -4.59 3.39 -9.30
CA GLU A 21 -4.94 4.79 -9.58
C GLU A 21 -4.66 5.65 -8.34
N ASP A 22 -4.24 6.89 -8.55
CA ASP A 22 -3.88 7.87 -7.50
C ASP A 22 -2.91 7.33 -6.42
N ALA A 23 -1.98 6.47 -6.86
CA ALA A 23 -1.04 5.78 -5.97
C ALA A 23 -0.15 6.75 -5.18
N ARG A 24 -0.07 6.53 -3.87
CA ARG A 24 0.78 7.28 -2.93
C ARG A 24 1.60 6.33 -2.07
N GLU A 25 2.84 6.72 -1.83
CA GLU A 25 3.76 5.96 -0.99
C GLU A 25 3.61 6.38 0.49
N PHE A 26 3.54 5.38 1.37
CA PHE A 26 3.51 5.55 2.82
C PHE A 26 4.60 4.72 3.48
N LYS A 27 5.48 5.40 4.22
CA LYS A 27 6.42 4.74 5.12
C LYS A 27 5.72 4.43 6.43
N VAL A 28 5.68 3.15 6.79
CA VAL A 28 5.00 2.64 7.98
C VAL A 28 6.04 2.02 8.89
N ASP A 29 6.08 2.47 10.15
CA ASP A 29 6.92 1.87 11.18
C ASP A 29 6.09 0.87 11.97
N THR A 30 6.69 -0.28 12.29
CA THR A 30 6.08 -1.27 13.18
C THR A 30 7.01 -1.58 14.35
N PRO A 31 6.49 -2.08 15.48
CA PRO A 31 7.34 -2.56 16.58
C PRO A 31 8.28 -3.70 16.20
N TYR A 32 8.08 -4.33 15.04
CA TYR A 32 8.91 -5.41 14.50
C TYR A 32 9.97 -4.93 13.51
N GLY A 33 10.08 -3.60 13.31
CA GLY A 33 10.93 -2.98 12.30
C GLY A 33 10.16 -2.51 11.07
N PRO A 34 10.87 -2.02 10.04
CA PRO A 34 10.24 -1.60 8.79
C PRO A 34 9.70 -2.81 8.00
N PRO A 35 8.62 -2.64 7.22
CA PRO A 35 8.19 -3.63 6.24
C PRO A 35 9.25 -3.86 5.15
N SER A 36 9.01 -4.85 4.28
CA SER A 36 9.90 -5.16 3.15
C SER A 36 10.07 -4.00 2.16
N SER A 37 9.08 -3.12 2.06
CA SER A 37 9.01 -1.96 1.18
C SER A 37 8.06 -0.91 1.78
N PRO A 38 8.12 0.38 1.38
CA PRO A 38 7.02 1.30 1.62
C PRO A 38 5.68 0.74 1.09
N ILE A 39 4.59 1.08 1.78
CA ILE A 39 3.23 0.69 1.38
C ILE A 39 2.76 1.62 0.27
N MET A 40 2.30 1.07 -0.84
CA MET A 40 1.60 1.84 -1.87
C MET A 40 0.10 1.81 -1.59
N HIS A 41 -0.52 2.97 -1.47
CA HIS A 41 -1.97 3.10 -1.27
C HIS A 41 -2.58 3.80 -2.48
N GLY A 42 -3.66 3.24 -3.02
CA GLY A 42 -4.37 3.79 -4.17
C GLY A 42 -5.68 3.06 -4.40
N GLU A 43 -6.21 3.15 -5.62
CA GLU A 43 -7.49 2.53 -5.99
C GLU A 43 -7.36 1.55 -7.15
N ILE A 44 -8.21 0.52 -7.14
CA ILE A 44 -8.46 -0.37 -8.29
C ILE A 44 -9.97 -0.51 -8.40
N ASP A 45 -10.54 -0.09 -9.53
CA ASP A 45 -11.99 -0.16 -9.78
C ASP A 45 -12.82 0.47 -8.64
N GLY A 46 -12.38 1.65 -8.17
CA GLY A 46 -13.02 2.41 -7.09
C GLY A 46 -12.88 1.81 -5.68
N ARG A 47 -12.08 0.75 -5.50
CA ARG A 47 -11.82 0.14 -4.19
C ARG A 47 -10.43 0.50 -3.69
N THR A 48 -10.32 0.86 -2.42
CA THR A 48 -9.04 1.24 -1.81
C THR A 48 -8.16 0.02 -1.55
N VAL A 49 -6.92 0.08 -2.04
CA VAL A 49 -5.94 -1.00 -1.97
C VAL A 49 -4.66 -0.50 -1.32
N ALA A 50 -4.11 -1.30 -0.41
CA ALA A 50 -2.74 -1.18 0.08
C ALA A 50 -1.90 -2.33 -0.47
N PHE A 51 -0.80 -2.01 -1.13
CA PHE A 51 0.14 -2.98 -1.70
C PHE A 51 1.45 -2.94 -0.90
N LEU A 52 1.92 -4.13 -0.49
CA LEU A 52 3.26 -4.36 0.07
C LEU A 52 4.08 -5.30 -0.81
#